data_AF-A0A962R1S7-F1
#
_entry.id   AF-A0A962R1S7-F1
#
_cell.length_a   1.000
_cell.length_b   1.000
_cell.length_c   1.000
_cell.angle_alpha   90.00
_cell.angle_beta   90.00
_cell.angle_gamma   90.00
#
_symmetry.space_group_name_H-M   'P 1'
#
loop_
_entity.id
_entity.type
_entity.pdbx_description
1 polymer ?
#
loop_
_entity_poly.entity_id
_entity_poly.type
_entity_poly.pdbx_seq_one_letter_code
_entity_poly.pdbx_strand_id
1 'polypeptide(L)'
;MSLPGILLRELGQVEYQPTLQAMQDFTDSRTPDTPDELWLLQHPRVFTQGQAGKAEHLLHPGDIPVIQVDRGGQVTYHGPG
;
A
#
# COMPACT_ATOMS: atom_id res chain seq x y z
N MET A 1 10.78 -18.42 -23.46
CA MET A 1 9.55 -18.44 -22.63
C MET A 1 9.33 -17.01 -22.19
N SER A 2 8.34 -16.31 -22.77
CA SER A 2 7.93 -15.01 -22.22
C SER A 2 7.34 -15.29 -20.85
N LEU A 3 7.83 -14.63 -19.81
CA LEU A 3 7.02 -14.51 -18.60
C LEU A 3 5.69 -13.88 -19.05
N PRO A 4 4.52 -14.41 -18.68
CA PRO A 4 3.26 -13.70 -18.90
C PRO A 4 3.44 -12.29 -18.31
N GLY A 5 3.20 -11.28 -19.15
CA GLY A 5 3.65 -9.92 -18.89
C GLY A 5 2.97 -9.35 -17.65
N ILE A 6 3.77 -9.02 -16.64
CA ILE A 6 3.31 -8.22 -15.51
C ILE A 6 2.76 -6.91 -16.08
N LEU A 7 1.52 -6.56 -15.75
CA LEU A 7 0.94 -5.29 -16.16
C LEU A 7 1.41 -4.18 -15.23
N LEU A 8 1.98 -3.12 -15.80
CA LEU A 8 2.38 -1.94 -15.04
C LEU A 8 1.19 -0.98 -14.90
N ARG A 9 0.87 -0.56 -13.68
CA ARG A 9 -0.10 0.51 -13.39
C ARG A 9 0.62 1.71 -12.80
N GLU A 10 0.63 2.82 -13.53
CA GLU A 10 1.14 4.10 -13.04
C GLU A 10 -0.03 4.97 -12.58
N LEU A 11 -0.20 5.13 -11.26
CA LEU A 11 -1.40 5.75 -10.67
C LEU A 11 -1.19 7.22 -10.25
N GLY A 12 0.04 7.70 -10.28
CA GLY A 12 0.38 9.04 -9.78
C GLY A 12 0.19 9.14 -8.26
N GLN A 13 -0.37 10.25 -7.79
CA GLN A 13 -0.63 10.47 -6.36
C GLN A 13 -2.04 10.03 -5.96
N VAL A 14 -2.15 9.07 -5.04
CA VAL A 14 -3.41 8.47 -4.62
C VAL A 14 -3.51 8.31 -3.10
N GLU A 15 -4.72 8.38 -2.55
CA GLU A 15 -4.98 8.15 -1.12
C GLU A 15 -4.61 6.72 -0.70
N TYR A 16 -4.05 6.56 0.49
CA TYR A 16 -3.54 5.26 0.95
C TYR A 16 -4.65 4.21 1.10
N GLN A 17 -5.71 4.54 1.84
CA GLN A 17 -6.74 3.55 2.21
C GLN A 17 -7.57 3.03 1.03
N PRO A 18 -8.07 3.88 0.10
CA PRO A 18 -8.76 3.39 -1.09
C PRO A 18 -7.85 2.56 -2.00
N THR A 19 -6.56 2.90 -2.08
CA THR A 19 -5.59 2.15 -2.89
C THR A 19 -5.31 0.77 -2.28
N LEU A 20 -5.15 0.68 -0.96
CA LEU A 20 -5.02 -0.59 -0.26
C LEU A 20 -6.25 -1.48 -0.49
N GLN A 21 -7.46 -0.91 -0.36
CA GLN A 21 -8.70 -1.65 -0.62
C GLN A 21 -8.75 -2.15 -2.07
N ALA A 22 -8.38 -1.31 -3.04
CA ALA A 22 -8.34 -1.72 -4.44
C ALA A 22 -7.32 -2.85 -4.71
N MET A 23 -6.17 -2.85 -4.04
CA MET A 23 -5.20 -3.95 -4.12
C MET A 23 -5.73 -5.24 -3.49
N GLN A 24 -6.46 -5.14 -2.38
CA GLN A 24 -7.13 -6.28 -1.73
C GLN A 24 -8.23 -6.85 -2.63
N ASP A 25 -9.13 -6.00 -3.14
CA ASP A 25 -10.21 -6.39 -4.05
C ASP A 25 -9.67 -7.02 -5.34
N PHE A 26 -8.58 -6.46 -5.90
CA PHE A 26 -7.89 -7.05 -7.04
C PHE A 26 -7.40 -8.46 -6.70
N THR A 27 -6.75 -8.64 -5.55
CA THR A 27 -6.20 -9.93 -5.11
C THR A 27 -7.30 -10.96 -4.84
N ASP A 28 -8.39 -10.56 -4.19
CA ASP A 28 -9.51 -11.45 -3.84
C ASP A 28 -10.32 -11.90 -5.07
N SER A 29 -10.34 -11.07 -6.12
CA SER A 29 -11.06 -11.37 -7.36
C SER A 29 -10.23 -12.11 -8.42
N ARG A 30 -8.96 -12.44 -8.14
CA ARG A 30 -8.08 -13.09 -9.12
C ARG A 30 -8.54 -14.49 -9.50
N THR A 31 -8.40 -14.78 -10.78
CA THR A 31 -8.47 -16.13 -11.36
C THR A 31 -7.08 -16.58 -11.83
N PRO A 32 -6.87 -17.86 -12.17
CA PRO A 32 -5.62 -18.32 -12.78
C PRO A 32 -5.23 -17.59 -14.07
N ASP A 33 -6.20 -16.98 -14.76
CA ASP A 33 -5.98 -16.22 -16.00
C ASP A 33 -5.74 -14.71 -15.74
N THR A 34 -5.83 -14.26 -14.49
CA THR A 34 -5.62 -12.85 -14.13
C THR A 34 -4.13 -12.54 -14.10
N PRO A 35 -3.62 -11.66 -14.99
CA PRO A 35 -2.20 -11.31 -15.02
C PRO A 35 -1.77 -10.63 -13.71
N ASP A 36 -0.51 -10.82 -13.34
CA ASP A 36 0.07 -10.08 -12.22
C ASP A 36 0.17 -8.59 -12.56
N GLU A 37 0.04 -7.73 -11.54
CA GLU A 37 0.14 -6.29 -11.68
C GLU A 37 1.20 -5.69 -10.75
N LEU A 38 1.93 -4.69 -11.25
CA LEU A 38 2.84 -3.85 -10.47
C LEU A 38 2.27 -2.43 -10.43
N TRP A 39 1.95 -1.95 -9.23
CA TRP A 39 1.34 -0.63 -9.04
C TRP A 39 2.41 0.37 -8.58
N LEU A 40 2.73 1.34 -9.44
CA LEU A 40 3.64 2.44 -9.16
C LEU A 40 2.84 3.70 -8.87
N LEU A 41 3.11 4.31 -7.71
CA LEU A 41 2.34 5.42 -7.19
C LEU A 41 3.12 6.16 -6.10
N GLN A 42 2.57 7.29 -5.68
CA GLN A 42 2.94 8.00 -4.46
C GLN A 42 1.68 8.26 -3.62
N HIS A 43 1.84 8.47 -2.32
CA HIS A 43 0.74 8.81 -1.42
C HIS A 43 0.87 10.25 -0.91
N PRO A 44 -0.24 10.92 -0.54
CA PRO A 44 -0.18 11.99 0.44
C PRO A 44 0.52 11.53 1.73
N ARG A 45 0.96 12.49 2.55
CA ARG A 45 1.68 12.22 3.80
C ARG A 45 0.86 11.28 4.68
N VAL A 46 1.39 10.11 5.02
CA VAL A 46 0.71 9.11 5.85
C VAL A 46 1.72 8.24 6.60
N PHE A 47 1.42 7.94 7.85
CA PHE A 47 2.07 6.85 8.57
C PHE A 47 1.25 5.58 8.44
N THR A 48 1.92 4.45 8.25
CA THR A 48 1.27 3.14 8.27
C THR A 48 1.93 2.27 9.33
N GLN A 49 1.13 1.58 10.12
CA GLN A 49 1.60 0.70 11.19
C GLN A 49 1.27 -0.74 10.83
N GLY A 50 2.31 -1.55 10.60
CA GLY A 50 2.16 -2.98 10.34
C GLY A 50 1.87 -3.79 11.60
N GLN A 51 1.66 -5.10 11.44
CA GLN A 51 1.26 -6.01 12.52
C GLN A 51 2.23 -6.08 13.72
N ALA A 52 3.53 -5.86 13.48
CA ALA A 52 4.53 -5.82 14.55
C ALA A 52 4.72 -4.41 15.13
N GLY A 53 3.98 -3.43 14.62
CA GLY A 53 3.99 -2.07 15.11
C GLY A 53 3.27 -1.98 16.45
N LYS A 54 3.92 -1.36 17.42
CA LYS A 54 3.29 -0.99 18.68
C LYS A 54 2.94 0.49 18.65
N ALA A 55 1.81 0.85 19.25
CA ALA A 55 1.34 2.24 19.32
C ALA A 55 2.40 3.18 19.97
N GLU A 56 3.20 2.66 20.89
CA GLU A 56 4.30 3.38 21.56
C GLU A 56 5.44 3.83 20.64
N HIS A 57 5.59 3.26 19.43
CA HIS A 57 6.60 3.70 18.47
C HIS A 57 6.19 4.95 17.68
N LEU A 58 4.93 5.39 17.85
CA LEU A 58 4.39 6.57 17.20
C LEU A 58 4.46 7.76 18.15
N LEU A 59 5.62 8.42 18.20
CA LEU A 59 5.90 9.43 19.23
C LEU A 59 5.02 10.69 19.08
N HIS A 60 4.99 11.31 17.91
CA HIS A 60 4.24 12.56 17.65
C HIS A 60 3.88 12.69 16.16
N PRO A 61 2.78 12.09 15.68
CA PRO A 61 2.40 12.15 14.26
C PRO A 61 1.94 13.54 13.79
N GLY A 62 1.62 14.45 14.72
CA GLY A 62 0.97 15.72 14.40
C GLY A 62 -0.36 15.47 13.67
N ASP A 63 -0.57 16.19 12.56
CA ASP A 63 -1.78 16.06 11.74
C ASP A 63 -1.66 15.00 10.63
N ILE A 64 -0.56 14.22 10.60
CA ILE A 64 -0.38 13.16 9.60
C ILE A 64 -1.25 11.95 9.96
N PRO A 65 -2.11 11.46 9.07
CA PRO A 65 -2.92 10.27 9.32
C PRO A 65 -2.06 9.04 9.64
N VAL A 66 -2.56 8.18 10.53
CA VAL A 66 -1.93 6.92 10.90
C VAL A 66 -2.91 5.79 10.59
N ILE A 67 -2.52 4.91 9.69
CA ILE A 67 -3.38 3.81 9.22
C ILE A 67 -2.79 2.47 9.70
N GLN A 68 -3.59 1.67 10.39
CA GLN A 68 -3.24 0.30 10.74
C GLN A 68 -3.38 -0.59 9.51
N VAL A 69 -2.39 -1.43 9.26
CA VAL A 69 -2.34 -2.31 8.09
C VAL A 69 -1.83 -3.70 8.47
N ASP A 70 -2.16 -4.68 7.65
CA ASP A 70 -1.84 -6.09 7.88
C ASP A 70 -0.44 -6.51 7.37
N ARG A 71 0.30 -5.61 6.72
CA ARG A 71 1.70 -5.90 6.33
C ARG A 71 2.57 -6.18 7.55
N GLY A 72 3.63 -6.97 7.33
CA GLY A 72 4.70 -7.15 8.29
C GLY A 72 5.44 -5.84 8.61
N GLY A 73 6.23 -5.87 9.69
CA GLY A 73 7.05 -4.74 10.13
C GLY A 73 6.32 -3.77 11.08
N GLN A 74 7.03 -2.70 11.45
CA GLN A 74 6.56 -1.68 12.39
C GLN A 74 5.90 -0.50 11.64
N VAL A 75 6.15 0.72 12.10
CA VAL A 75 5.70 1.98 11.48
C VAL A 75 6.59 2.34 10.30
N THR A 76 6.00 2.85 9.21
CA THR A 76 6.73 3.54 8.13
C THR A 76 5.95 4.77 7.65
N TYR A 77 6.64 5.67 6.95
CA TYR A 77 6.09 6.88 6.36
C TYR A 77 6.03 6.78 4.84
N HIS A 78 4.97 7.32 4.25
CA HIS A 78 4.83 7.55 2.81
C HIS A 78 4.43 9.01 2.58
N GLY A 79 4.85 9.59 1.46
CA GLY A 79 4.51 10.96 1.07
C GLY A 79 4.98 11.24 -0.37
N PRO A 80 4.72 12.45 -0.89
CA PRO A 80 5.25 12.85 -2.19
C PRO A 80 6.79 12.92 -2.17
N GLY A 81 7.44 12.37 -3.20
CA GLY A 81 8.91 12.35 -3.34
C GLY A 81 9.45 11.06 -3.93
#